data_AF-A0A9E5EA44-F1
#
_entry.id   AF-A0A9E5EA44-F1
#
_cell.length_a   1.000
_cell.length_b   1.000
_cell.length_c   1.000
_cell.angle_alpha   90.00
_cell.angle_beta   90.00
_cell.angle_gamma   90.00
#
_symmetry.space_group_name_H-M   'P 1'
#
loop_
_entity.id
_entity.type
_entity.pdbx_description
1 polymer ?
#
loop_
_entity_poly.entity_id
_entity_poly.type
_entity_poly.pdbx_seq_one_letter_code
_entity_poly.pdbx_strand_id
1 'polypeptide(L)'
;MSDEVFRLLPESVPTDDIVDDPEFTEVTRNGEIYTLFRIVRVTHESTNHPDGWTHLANVVRIRKPAIGVAHLRIIARVIEDAKVTLSAVQP
;
A
#
# COMPACT_ATOMS: atom_id res chain seq x y z
N MET A 1 -18.19 4.97 -14.33
CA MET A 1 -17.02 4.66 -13.48
C MET A 1 -17.20 5.52 -12.25
N SER A 2 -17.37 4.93 -11.07
CA SER A 2 -17.28 5.71 -9.84
C SER A 2 -15.79 5.95 -9.62
N ASP A 3 -15.36 7.20 -9.73
CA ASP A 3 -13.99 7.56 -9.40
C ASP A 3 -13.75 7.22 -7.92
N GLU A 4 -12.65 6.55 -7.63
CA GLU A 4 -12.26 6.23 -6.25
C GLU A 4 -12.04 7.54 -5.49
N VAL A 5 -12.73 7.71 -4.35
CA VAL A 5 -12.62 8.92 -3.54
C VAL A 5 -11.90 8.61 -2.24
N PHE A 6 -10.69 9.14 -2.11
CA PHE A 6 -9.85 8.99 -0.93
C PHE A 6 -9.94 10.22 -0.01
N ARG A 7 -10.15 9.98 1.29
CA ARG A 7 -10.06 11.00 2.33
C ARG A 7 -8.71 10.90 3.04
N LEU A 8 -8.07 12.04 3.25
CA LEU A 8 -6.83 12.13 4.01
C LEU A 8 -7.03 11.62 5.44
N LEU A 9 -6.11 10.78 5.91
CA LEU A 9 -6.03 10.31 7.28
C LEU A 9 -5.20 11.27 8.14
N PRO A 10 -5.56 11.47 9.41
CA PRO A 10 -4.75 12.23 10.36
C PRO A 10 -3.33 11.66 10.48
N GLU A 11 -2.34 12.53 10.73
CA GLU A 11 -0.94 12.11 10.89
C GLU A 11 -0.71 11.23 12.12
N SER A 12 -1.61 11.32 13.10
CA SER A 12 -1.56 10.54 14.32
C SER A 12 -2.09 9.11 14.16
N VAL A 13 -2.67 8.76 13.00
CA VAL A 13 -3.15 7.39 12.76
C VAL A 13 -1.94 6.48 12.58
N PRO A 14 -1.69 5.55 13.52
CA PRO A 14 -0.60 4.62 13.41
C PRO A 14 -0.96 3.54 12.39
N THR A 15 0.05 2.92 11.77
CA THR A 15 -0.18 1.95 10.68
C THR A 15 -0.76 0.63 11.20
N ASP A 16 -0.43 0.26 12.43
CA ASP A 16 -0.94 -0.94 13.11
C ASP A 16 -2.45 -0.86 13.36
N ASP A 17 -3.05 0.31 13.55
CA ASP A 17 -4.52 0.44 13.61
C ASP A 17 -5.22 -0.04 12.32
N ILE A 18 -4.50 -0.05 11.19
CA ILE A 18 -5.04 -0.37 9.86
C ILE A 18 -4.61 -1.77 9.38
N VAL A 19 -3.37 -2.17 9.65
CA VAL A 19 -2.79 -3.43 9.18
C VAL A 19 -1.86 -4.05 10.23
N ASP A 20 -2.01 -5.35 10.50
CA ASP A 20 -1.21 -6.02 11.54
C ASP A 20 0.26 -6.22 11.13
N ASP A 21 0.52 -6.52 9.85
CA ASP A 21 1.87 -6.61 9.27
C ASP A 21 1.97 -5.68 8.06
N PRO A 22 2.67 -4.52 8.17
CA PRO A 22 2.74 -3.51 7.11
C PRO A 22 3.65 -3.92 5.93
N GLU A 23 4.08 -5.17 5.86
CA GLU A 23 4.91 -5.72 4.80
C GLU A 23 4.09 -6.58 3.83
N PHE A 24 4.39 -6.48 2.53
CA PHE A 24 3.73 -7.33 1.54
C PHE A 24 4.65 -7.74 0.39
N THR A 25 4.25 -8.82 -0.26
CA THR A 25 4.95 -9.43 -1.40
C THR A 25 4.11 -9.25 -2.66
N GLU A 26 4.70 -8.79 -3.76
CA GLU A 26 4.15 -9.09 -5.09
C GLU A 26 4.77 -10.40 -5.56
N VAL A 27 3.95 -11.36 -5.96
CA VAL A 27 4.46 -12.63 -6.49
C VAL A 27 5.20 -12.35 -7.80
N THR A 28 6.51 -12.54 -7.80
CA THR A 28 7.30 -12.44 -9.03
C THR A 28 7.03 -13.66 -9.92
N ARG A 29 7.25 -13.49 -11.24
CA ARG A 29 6.95 -14.48 -12.29
C ARG A 29 7.65 -15.85 -12.13
N ASN A 30 8.53 -15.99 -11.12
CA ASN A 30 9.46 -17.10 -10.96
C ASN A 30 9.08 -18.02 -9.78
N GLY A 31 7.98 -17.75 -9.08
CA GLY A 31 7.52 -18.55 -7.94
C GLY A 31 8.29 -18.31 -6.63
N GLU A 32 9.33 -17.47 -6.63
CA GLU A 32 9.98 -17.04 -5.40
C GLU A 32 9.18 -15.94 -4.72
N ILE A 33 8.82 -16.17 -3.46
CA ILE A 33 8.09 -15.24 -2.59
C ILE A 33 9.12 -14.49 -1.75
N TYR A 34 9.29 -13.20 -2.00
CA TYR A 34 10.09 -12.31 -1.15
C TYR A 34 9.31 -11.05 -0.85
N THR A 35 9.34 -10.58 0.40
CA THR A 35 8.80 -9.28 0.75
C THR A 35 9.46 -8.18 -0.09
N LEU A 36 8.65 -7.41 -0.80
CA LEU A 36 9.14 -6.38 -1.71
C LEU A 36 9.04 -4.99 -1.09
N PHE A 37 7.95 -4.74 -0.35
CA PHE A 37 7.59 -3.41 0.11
C PHE A 37 7.21 -3.42 1.59
N ARG A 38 7.53 -2.31 2.26
CA ARG A 38 7.08 -1.99 3.61
C ARG A 38 6.30 -0.67 3.56
N ILE A 39 5.14 -0.63 4.20
CA ILE A 39 4.37 0.59 4.41
C ILE A 39 5.12 1.48 5.40
N VAL A 40 5.42 2.70 4.96
CA VAL A 40 5.96 3.76 5.81
C VAL A 40 4.82 4.49 6.51
N ARG A 41 3.74 4.76 5.77
CA ARG A 41 2.57 5.49 6.29
C ARG A 41 1.35 5.25 5.43
N VAL A 42 0.20 4.99 6.05
CA VAL A 42 -1.09 5.09 5.39
C VAL A 42 -1.53 6.55 5.41
N THR A 43 -1.86 7.08 4.24
CA THR A 43 -2.13 8.50 4.04
C THR A 43 -3.60 8.78 3.81
N HIS A 44 -4.33 7.85 3.18
CA HIS A 44 -5.73 8.03 2.88
C HIS A 44 -6.51 6.74 3.07
N GLU A 45 -7.80 6.91 3.40
CA GLU A 45 -8.82 5.86 3.44
C GLU A 45 -9.88 6.18 2.37
N SER A 46 -10.34 5.14 1.69
CA SER A 46 -11.36 5.23 0.66
C SER A 46 -12.73 5.43 1.29
N THR A 47 -13.47 6.41 0.79
CA THR A 47 -14.83 6.73 1.22
C THR A 47 -15.91 6.13 0.33
N ASN A 48 -15.51 5.55 -0.81
CA ASN A 48 -16.37 4.85 -1.75
C ASN A 48 -15.50 4.02 -2.72
N HIS A 49 -15.60 2.69 -2.70
CA HIS A 49 -14.90 1.82 -3.64
C HIS A 49 -15.78 0.65 -4.12
N PRO A 50 -15.93 0.43 -5.45
CA PRO A 50 -16.61 -0.76 -5.96
C PRO A 50 -15.74 -2.03 -5.86
N ASP A 51 -14.42 -1.90 -5.92
CA ASP A 51 -13.51 -3.03 -6.18
C ASP A 51 -12.65 -3.47 -4.96
N GLY A 52 -12.84 -2.82 -3.81
CA GLY A 52 -12.13 -3.16 -2.57
C GLY A 52 -10.83 -2.39 -2.33
N TRP A 53 -10.46 -1.43 -3.19
CA TRP A 53 -9.31 -0.55 -2.94
C TRP A 53 -9.64 0.44 -1.82
N THR A 54 -9.02 0.20 -0.67
CA THR A 54 -9.42 0.80 0.60
C THR A 54 -8.47 1.91 1.04
N HIS A 55 -7.19 1.86 0.67
CA HIS A 55 -6.19 2.76 1.26
C HIS A 55 -5.11 3.19 0.27
N LEU A 56 -4.54 4.37 0.51
CA LEU A 56 -3.29 4.83 -0.11
C LEU A 56 -2.18 4.87 0.93
N ALA A 57 -1.04 4.30 0.59
CA ALA A 57 0.11 4.24 1.49
C ALA A 57 1.41 4.65 0.79
N ASN A 58 2.27 5.37 1.51
CA ASN A 58 3.67 5.52 1.15
C ASN A 58 4.39 4.23 1.49
N VAL A 59 5.18 3.72 0.56
CA VAL A 59 5.93 2.47 0.71
C VAL A 59 7.41 2.67 0.37
N VAL A 60 8.25 1.83 0.95
CA VAL A 60 9.65 1.70 0.59
C VAL A 60 9.95 0.29 0.14
N ARG A 61 10.76 0.16 -0.92
CA ARG A 61 11.26 -1.14 -1.36
C ARG A 61 12.35 -1.63 -0.39
N ILE A 62 12.18 -2.86 0.13
CA ILE A 62 13.09 -3.45 1.12
C ILE A 62 14.46 -3.74 0.50
N ARG A 63 14.48 -4.28 -0.73
CA ARG A 63 15.70 -4.54 -1.49
C ARG A 63 15.91 -3.44 -2.53
N LYS A 64 16.95 -2.63 -2.36
CA LYS A 64 17.23 -1.38 -3.11
C LYS A 64 16.24 -0.26 -2.74
N PRO A 65 16.62 0.63 -1.80
CA PRO A 65 15.75 1.70 -1.33
C PRO A 65 15.17 2.52 -2.48
N ALA A 66 13.85 2.45 -2.63
CA ALA A 66 13.06 3.23 -3.56
C ALA A 66 11.75 3.58 -2.88
N ILE A 67 11.28 4.81 -3.04
CA ILE A 67 10.02 5.28 -2.47
C ILE A 67 8.92 5.12 -3.53
N GLY A 68 7.73 4.75 -3.09
CA GLY A 68 6.56 4.65 -3.95
C GLY A 68 5.27 4.93 -3.20
N VAL A 69 4.18 4.90 -3.97
CA VAL A 69 2.81 4.95 -3.45
C VAL A 69 2.12 3.64 -3.81
N ALA A 70 1.49 3.01 -2.83
CA ALA A 70 0.71 1.79 -2.98
C ALA A 70 -0.78 2.12 -2.82
N HIS A 71 -1.59 1.65 -3.79
CA HIS A 71 -3.02 1.43 -3.58
C HIS A 71 -3.18 0.07 -2.93
N LEU A 72 -3.93 -0.01 -1.84
CA LEU A 72 -4.07 -1.22 -1.03
C LEU A 72 -5.53 -1.64 -0.91
N ARG A 73 -5.78 -2.93 -1.12
CA ARG A 73 -7.02 -3.59 -0.74
C ARG A 73 -6.78 -4.32 0.58
N ILE A 74 -7.39 -3.80 1.65
CA ILE A 74 -7.22 -4.31 3.00
C ILE A 74 -8.53 -4.95 3.46
N ILE A 75 -8.48 -6.23 3.84
CA ILE A 75 -9.60 -6.97 4.41
C ILE A 75 -9.18 -7.53 5.76
N ALA A 76 -9.97 -7.26 6.79
CA ALA A 76 -9.70 -7.72 8.16
C ALA A 76 -8.24 -7.41 8.62
N ARG A 77 -7.75 -6.20 8.30
CA ARG A 77 -6.39 -5.71 8.63
C ARG A 77 -5.25 -6.51 7.97
N VAL A 78 -5.54 -7.19 6.87
CA VAL A 78 -4.56 -7.88 6.02
C VAL A 78 -4.57 -7.28 4.62
N ILE A 79 -3.38 -7.06 4.04
CA ILE A 79 -3.22 -6.63 2.66
C ILE A 79 -3.52 -7.82 1.74
N GLU A 80 -4.64 -7.75 1.02
CA GLU A 80 -5.04 -8.80 0.10
C GLU A 80 -4.52 -8.56 -1.31
N ASP A 81 -4.48 -7.29 -1.74
CA ASP A 81 -3.92 -6.88 -3.02
C ASP A 81 -3.28 -5.49 -2.92
N ALA A 82 -2.28 -5.24 -3.76
CA ALA A 82 -1.52 -4.00 -3.78
C ALA A 82 -1.09 -3.63 -5.20
N LYS A 83 -1.23 -2.35 -5.55
CA LYS A 83 -0.69 -1.78 -6.80
C LYS A 83 0.28 -0.65 -6.48
N VAL A 84 1.56 -0.89 -6.70
CA VAL A 84 2.64 0.05 -6.36
C VAL A 84 3.09 0.84 -7.58
N THR A 85 3.15 2.16 -7.42
CA THR A 85 3.82 3.07 -8.36
C THR A 85 5.09 3.62 -7.71
N LEU A 86 6.23 3.34 -8.31
CA LEU A 86 7.52 3.83 -7.83
C LEU A 86 7.78 5.25 -8.36
N SER A 87 8.31 6.12 -7.49
CA SER A 87 8.90 7.36 -7.95
C SER A 87 10.20 7.03 -8.69
N ALA A 88 10.38 7.58 -9.90
CA ALA A 88 11.66 7.47 -10.59
C ALA A 88 12.74 8.10 -9.70
N VAL A 89 13.77 7.32 -9.37
CA VAL A 89 14.98 7.87 -8.75
C VAL A 89 15.63 8.74 -9.82
N GLN A 90 15.54 10.07 -9.67
CA GLN A 90 16.38 10.94 -10.49
C GLN A 90 17.84 10.64 -10.15
N PRO A 91 18.72 10.46 -11.15
CA PRO A 91 20.12 10.09 -10.96
C PRO A 91 20.92 11.16 -10.21
#